data_AF-A0A1G9LQT0-F1
#
_entry.id   AF-A0A1G9LQT0-F1
#
_cell.length_a   1.000
_cell.length_b   1.000
_cell.length_c   1.000
_cell.angle_alpha   90.00
_cell.angle_beta   90.00
_cell.angle_gamma   90.00
#
_symmetry.space_group_name_H-M   'P 1'
#
loop_
_entity.id
_entity.type
_entity.pdbx_description
1 polymer ?
#
loop_
_entity_poly.entity_id
_entity_poly.type
_entity_poly.pdbx_seq_one_letter_code
_entity_poly.pdbx_strand_id
1 'polypeptide(L)' 'MAVAPGRGFREPKGGRANINGELHYLWRAVDHEDKVLEAYVTRRRDRKAALRFLRRTKKR' A
#
# COMPACT_ATOMS: atom_id res chain seq x y z
N MET A 1 21.27 12.33 6.49
CA MET A 1 20.30 11.20 6.59
C MET A 1 20.21 10.55 5.22
N ALA A 2 20.78 9.35 5.06
CA ALA A 2 20.91 8.73 3.75
C ALA A 2 19.69 7.86 3.42
N VAL A 3 18.98 8.19 2.34
CA VAL A 3 18.06 7.27 1.67
C VAL A 3 18.75 6.78 0.40
N ALA A 4 19.03 5.48 0.34
CA ALA A 4 19.68 4.86 -0.82
C ALA A 4 18.82 5.00 -2.09
N PRO A 5 19.42 5.26 -3.27
CA PRO A 5 18.69 5.30 -4.53
C PRO A 5 18.58 3.88 -5.12
N GLY A 6 17.37 3.34 -5.27
CA GLY A 6 17.18 2.01 -5.85
C GLY A 6 15.73 1.58 -6.05
N ARG A 7 15.27 1.71 -7.31
CA ARG A 7 14.25 0.90 -8.02
C ARG A 7 12.93 0.58 -7.29
N GLY A 8 11.86 1.27 -7.70
CA GLY A 8 10.51 0.71 -7.89
C GLY A 8 9.76 0.21 -6.65
N PHE A 9 8.67 0.90 -6.31
CA PHE A 9 7.69 0.47 -5.29
C PHE A 9 8.30 0.27 -3.90
N ARG A 10 8.21 1.31 -3.06
CA ARG A 10 8.48 1.17 -1.63
C ARG A 10 7.45 0.22 -1.03
N GLU A 11 7.90 -0.68 -0.14
CA GLU A 11 7.04 -1.67 0.50
C GLU A 11 5.75 -1.03 1.04
N PRO A 12 4.55 -1.59 0.76
CA PRO A 12 3.30 -0.91 1.07
C PRO A 12 3.20 -0.76 2.58
N LYS A 13 3.16 0.49 3.03
CA LYS A 13 3.05 0.84 4.44
C LYS A 13 1.66 0.44 4.91
N GLY A 14 1.57 -0.70 5.61
CA GLY A 14 0.33 -1.18 6.21
C GLY A 14 -0.12 -0.25 7.33
N GLY A 15 -1.28 0.38 7.16
CA GLY A 15 -1.96 1.19 8.16
C GLY A 15 -3.21 0.49 8.70
N ARG A 16 -3.78 1.02 9.78
CA ARG A 16 -5.08 0.63 10.31
C ARG A 16 -6.05 1.79 10.11
N ALA A 17 -7.25 1.51 9.61
CA ALA A 17 -8.33 2.47 9.44
C ALA A 17 -9.55 1.99 10.23
N ASN A 18 -10.21 2.88 10.97
CA ASN A 18 -11.52 2.59 11.54
C ASN A 18 -12.57 2.99 10.50
N ILE A 19 -13.36 2.03 10.04
CA ILE A 19 -14.43 2.23 9.08
C ILE A 19 -15.69 1.64 9.69
N ASN A 20 -16.69 2.47 9.94
CA ASN A 20 -17.98 2.08 10.55
C ASN A 20 -17.84 1.36 11.90
N GLY A 21 -16.85 1.73 12.71
CA GLY A 21 -16.59 1.08 14.01
C GLY A 21 -15.76 -0.19 13.92
N GLU A 22 -15.43 -0.67 12.71
CA GLU A 22 -14.61 -1.85 12.49
C GLU A 22 -13.18 -1.48 12.08
N LEU A 23 -12.19 -2.17 12.68
CA LEU A 23 -10.79 -2.03 12.31
C LEU A 23 -10.51 -2.72 10.97
N HIS A 24 -10.04 -1.94 10.01
CA HIS A 24 -9.63 -2.39 8.69
C HIS A 24 -8.14 -2.15 8.47
N TYR A 25 -7.52 -2.96 7.61
CA TYR A 25 -6.14 -2.83 7.17
C TYR A 25 -6.07 -2.08 5.85
N LEU A 26 -5.30 -1.00 5.83
CA LEU A 26 -5.09 -0.15 4.66
C LEU A 26 -3.68 -0.38 4.11
N TRP A 27 -3.59 -0.61 2.80
CA TRP A 27 -2.36 -0.79 2.05
C TRP A 27 -2.27 0.31 1.01
N ARG A 28 -1.20 1.11 1.02
CA ARG A 28 -1.00 2.19 0.05
C ARG A 28 0.26 1.95 -0.76
N ALA A 29 0.15 2.09 -2.07
CA ALA A 29 1.28 2.24 -2.97
C ALA A 29 1.62 3.72 -3.09
N VAL A 30 2.81 4.08 -2.62
CA VAL A 30 3.38 5.42 -2.81
C VAL A 30 4.52 5.35 -3.81
N ASP A 31 4.71 6.42 -4.59
CA ASP A 31 5.89 6.58 -5.42
C ASP A 31 7.07 7.19 -4.63
N HIS A 32 8.04 7.74 -5.33
CA HIS A 32 9.25 8.33 -4.77
C HIS A 32 9.04 9.78 -4.30
N GLU A 33 7.92 10.41 -4.65
CA GLU A 33 7.51 11.76 -4.28
C GLU A 33 6.41 11.75 -3.20
N ASP A 34 6.23 10.61 -2.52
CA ASP A 34 5.17 10.37 -1.53
C ASP A 34 3.74 10.53 -2.09
N LYS A 35 3.58 10.52 -3.42
CA LYS A 35 2.26 10.53 -4.05
C LYS A 35 1.63 9.15 -3.96
N VAL A 36 0.40 9.10 -3.46
CA VAL A 36 -0.38 7.87 -3.41
C VAL A 36 -0.86 7.53 -4.82
N LEU A 37 -0.32 6.45 -5.39
CA LEU A 37 -0.75 5.92 -6.68
C LEU A 37 -2.03 5.09 -6.50
N GLU A 38 -2.10 4.32 -5.42
CA GLU A 38 -3.21 3.39 -5.18
C GLU A 38 -3.37 3.01 -3.71
N ALA A 39 -4.60 2.68 -3.32
CA ALA A 39 -4.94 2.24 -1.98
C ALA A 39 -5.87 1.01 -2.02
N TYR A 40 -5.64 0.08 -1.10
CA TYR A 40 -6.41 -1.16 -0.96
C TYR A 40 -6.75 -1.39 0.51
N VAL A 41 -8.02 -1.64 0.82
CA VAL A 41 -8.52 -1.84 2.19
C VAL A 41 -9.09 -3.24 2.37
N THR A 42 -8.74 -3.89 3.47
CA THR A 42 -9.20 -5.23 3.80
C THR A 42 -9.61 -5.31 5.27
N ARG A 43 -10.70 -6.03 5.58
CA ARG A 43 -11.07 -6.33 6.98
C ARG A 43 -10.00 -7.15 7.72
N ARG A 44 -9.34 -8.07 7.01
CA ARG A 44 -8.28 -8.95 7.56
C ARG A 44 -6.91 -8.54 7.04
N ARG A 45 -5.84 -8.88 7.75
CA ARG A 45 -4.45 -8.57 7.35
C ARG A 45 -3.97 -9.48 6.21
N ASP A 46 -4.52 -9.32 5.00
CA ASP A 46 -4.09 -10.07 3.82
C ASP A 46 -3.10 -9.27 2.96
N ARG A 47 -1.82 -9.37 3.34
CA ARG A 47 -0.70 -8.76 2.61
C ARG A 47 -0.58 -9.31 1.18
N LYS A 48 -0.90 -10.59 0.95
CA LYS A 48 -0.69 -11.26 -0.35
C LYS A 48 -1.72 -10.78 -1.36
N ALA A 49 -2.98 -10.63 -0.96
CA ALA A 49 -4.02 -10.00 -1.77
C ALA A 49 -3.66 -8.54 -2.09
N ALA A 50 -3.24 -7.77 -1.10
CA ALA A 50 -2.83 -6.38 -1.29
C ALA A 50 -1.68 -6.25 -2.29
N LEU A 51 -0.63 -7.06 -2.16
CA LEU A 51 0.50 -7.03 -3.10
C LEU A 51 0.11 -7.43 -4.53
N ARG A 52 -0.78 -8.41 -4.69
CA ARG A 52 -1.30 -8.79 -6.02
C ARG A 52 -2.12 -7.67 -6.65
N PHE A 53 -2.96 -7.01 -5.87
CA PHE A 53 -3.76 -5.86 -6.30
C PHE A 53 -2.84 -4.72 -6.77
N LEU A 54 -1.93 -4.26 -5.91
CA LEU A 54 -1.03 -3.14 -6.21
C LEU A 54 -0.07 -3.42 -7.38
N ARG A 55 0.36 -4.67 -7.57
CA ARG A 55 1.19 -5.08 -8.72
C ARG A 55 0.40 -5.09 -10.03
N ARG A 56 -0.90 -5.43 -9.97
CA ARG A 56 -1.75 -5.48 -11.16
C ARG A 56 -2.03 -4.09 -11.69
N THR A 57 -2.24 -3.11 -10.81
CA THR A 57 -2.63 -1.77 -11.27
C THR A 57 -1.49 -0.94 -11.86
N LYS A 58 -0.23 -1.24 -11.51
CA LYS A 58 0.96 -0.63 -12.16
C LYS A 58 1.21 -1.08 -13.61
N LYS A 59 0.41 -1.99 -14.16
CA LYS A 59 0.55 -2.50 -15.54
C LYS A 59 -0.37 -1.81 -16.56
N ARG A 60 -1.04 -0.72 -16.19
CA ARG A 60 -1.90 0.04 -17.10
C ARG A 60 -1.20 1.29 -17.60
#